data_AF-A0A2P5CZK2-F1
#
_entry.id   AF-A0A2P5CZK2-F1
#
_cell.length_a   1.000
_cell.length_b   1.000
_cell.length_c   1.000
_cell.angle_alpha   90.00
_cell.angle_beta   90.00
_cell.angle_gamma   90.00
#
_symmetry.space_group_name_H-M   'P 1'
#
loop_
_entity.id
_entity.type
_entity.pdbx_description
1 polymer ?
#
loop_
_entity_poly.entity_id
_entity_poly.type
_entity_poly.pdbx_seq_one_letter_code
_entity_poly.pdbx_strand_id
1 'polypeptide(L)'
;LQREASKEGSGEASSEASVGTSIEDLDPREVDKDVKTVPIEDLKDLSIDRSSKVLKIIAKLQEPVQASLIAFLKSNLDIFAW
;
A
#
# COMPACT_ATOMS: atom_id res chain seq x y z
N LEU A 1 -17.43 -59.71 2.69
CA LEU A 1 -16.23 -58.88 2.99
C LEU A 1 -16.54 -57.45 2.55
N GLN A 2 -16.43 -56.51 3.48
CA GLN A 2 -16.65 -55.07 3.34
C GLN A 2 -15.35 -54.32 2.96
N ARG A 3 -15.50 -53.13 2.35
CA ARG A 3 -14.57 -51.95 2.23
C ARG A 3 -13.27 -52.23 1.41
N GLU A 4 -12.74 -51.34 0.57
CA GLU A 4 -12.34 -49.94 0.79
C GLU A 4 -12.38 -49.07 -0.49
N ALA A 5 -12.43 -47.76 -0.27
CA ALA A 5 -12.26 -46.68 -1.23
C ALA A 5 -10.78 -46.42 -1.55
N SER A 6 -10.47 -45.75 -2.67
CA SER A 6 -9.82 -44.44 -2.58
C SER A 6 -9.77 -43.73 -3.94
N LYS A 7 -10.17 -42.47 -3.84
CA LYS A 7 -10.28 -41.44 -4.85
C LYS A 7 -9.02 -40.60 -4.73
N GLU A 8 -8.22 -40.54 -5.78
CA GLU A 8 -7.15 -39.54 -5.90
C GLU A 8 -7.00 -39.15 -7.36
N GLY A 9 -7.69 -38.06 -7.70
CA GLY A 9 -7.39 -37.22 -8.85
C GLY A 9 -7.36 -35.82 -8.29
N SER A 10 -6.21 -35.48 -7.72
CA SER A 10 -5.89 -34.19 -7.10
C SER A 10 -6.19 -33.09 -8.12
N GLY A 11 -7.34 -32.45 -7.96
CA GLY A 11 -7.68 -31.24 -8.71
C GLY A 11 -6.72 -30.16 -8.25
N GLU A 12 -5.90 -29.69 -9.19
CA GLU A 12 -5.10 -28.48 -9.06
C GLU A 12 -6.07 -27.32 -8.81
N ALA A 13 -6.35 -27.05 -7.53
CA ALA A 13 -7.05 -25.86 -7.10
C ALA A 13 -6.07 -24.71 -7.26
N SER A 14 -6.07 -24.14 -8.48
CA SER A 14 -5.57 -22.80 -8.77
C SER A 14 -6.22 -21.86 -7.76
N SER A 15 -5.49 -21.58 -6.69
CA SER A 15 -5.88 -20.64 -5.67
C SER A 15 -5.66 -19.25 -6.25
N GLU A 16 -6.57 -18.83 -7.12
CA GLU A 16 -6.80 -17.42 -7.36
C GLU A 16 -7.19 -16.84 -6.01
N ALA A 17 -6.24 -16.20 -5.33
CA ALA A 17 -6.52 -15.40 -4.15
C ALA A 17 -7.41 -14.25 -4.61
N SER A 18 -8.72 -14.48 -4.64
CA SER A 18 -9.72 -13.43 -4.72
C SER A 18 -9.52 -12.59 -3.47
N VAL A 19 -8.77 -11.50 -3.60
CA VAL A 19 -8.83 -10.39 -2.65
C VAL A 19 -10.27 -9.90 -2.74
N GLY A 20 -11.11 -10.38 -1.84
CA GLY A 20 -12.52 -10.04 -1.82
C GLY A 20 -12.66 -8.55 -1.53
N THR A 21 -12.78 -7.74 -2.57
CA THR A 21 -13.16 -6.34 -2.45
C THR A 21 -14.64 -6.32 -2.07
N SER A 22 -14.93 -5.96 -0.83
CA SER A 22 -16.31 -5.76 -0.37
C SER A 22 -16.87 -4.48 -1.00
N ILE A 23 -18.18 -4.34 -1.16
CA ILE A 23 -18.78 -3.11 -1.73
C ILE A 23 -18.46 -1.90 -0.84
N GLU A 24 -18.33 -2.13 0.46
CA GLU A 24 -17.90 -1.19 1.49
C GLU A 24 -16.50 -0.63 1.22
N ASP A 25 -15.60 -1.41 0.61
CA ASP A 25 -14.25 -0.99 0.22
C ASP A 25 -14.27 0.04 -0.92
N LEU A 26 -15.40 0.15 -1.63
CA LEU A 26 -15.58 1.07 -2.75
C LEU A 26 -16.32 2.36 -2.36
N ASP A 27 -16.84 2.50 -1.12
CA ASP A 27 -17.46 3.75 -0.68
C ASP A 27 -16.35 4.75 -0.27
N PRO A 28 -16.12 5.84 -1.02
CA PRO A 28 -15.07 6.81 -0.70
C PRO A 28 -15.30 7.56 0.62
N ARG A 29 -16.50 7.43 1.22
CA ARG A 29 -16.82 7.98 2.54
C ARG A 29 -16.41 7.03 3.66
N GLU A 30 -16.24 5.74 3.38
CA GLU A 30 -15.71 4.79 4.33
C GLU A 30 -14.19 4.97 4.40
N VAL A 31 -13.72 5.35 5.58
CA VAL A 31 -12.28 5.42 5.83
C VAL A 31 -11.81 3.98 5.99
N ASP A 32 -10.82 3.60 5.17
CA ASP A 32 -10.13 2.33 5.33
C ASP A 32 -9.63 2.19 6.78
N LYS A 33 -10.09 1.12 7.43
CA LYS A 33 -9.85 0.84 8.85
C LYS A 33 -8.37 0.57 9.14
N ASP A 34 -7.59 0.23 8.12
CA ASP A 34 -6.16 -0.03 8.21
C ASP A 34 -5.30 1.21 7.93
N VAL A 35 -5.90 2.31 7.48
CA VAL A 35 -5.18 3.57 7.25
C VAL A 35 -4.87 4.25 8.58
N LYS A 36 -3.58 4.30 8.91
CA LYS A 36 -3.06 5.12 10.00
C LYS A 36 -3.02 6.58 9.58
N THR A 37 -3.88 7.39 10.18
CA THR A 37 -3.85 8.84 10.02
C THR A 37 -2.93 9.47 11.07
N VAL A 38 -2.34 10.62 10.72
CA VAL A 38 -1.55 11.43 11.65
C VAL A 38 -1.99 12.89 11.56
N PRO A 39 -1.86 13.66 12.65
CA PRO A 39 -2.13 15.09 12.64
C PRO A 39 -1.25 15.82 11.61
N ILE A 40 -1.77 16.89 11.00
CA ILE A 40 -1.04 17.61 9.95
C ILE A 40 0.20 18.33 10.48
N GLU A 41 0.22 18.64 11.78
CA GLU A 41 1.34 19.27 12.50
C GLU A 41 2.51 18.31 12.69
N ASP A 42 2.23 17.00 12.65
CA ASP A 42 3.24 15.94 12.69
C ASP A 42 3.84 15.65 11.29
N LEU A 43 3.49 16.44 10.28
CA LEU A 43 4.04 16.36 8.93
C LEU A 43 5.05 17.47 8.66
N LYS A 44 6.04 17.16 7.81
CA LYS A 44 7.07 18.08 7.34
C LYS A 44 6.98 18.23 5.82
N ASP A 45 7.14 19.46 5.37
CA ASP A 45 7.20 19.79 3.97
C ASP A 45 8.51 19.29 3.34
N LEU A 46 8.37 18.63 2.19
CA LEU A 46 9.45 18.19 1.32
C LEU A 46 9.27 18.85 -0.04
N SER A 47 10.19 19.76 -0.35
CA SER A 47 10.30 20.32 -1.68
C SER A 47 11.02 19.34 -2.61
N ILE A 48 10.46 19.17 -3.80
CA ILE A 48 11.07 18.38 -4.88
C ILE A 48 11.37 19.35 -6.01
N ASP A 49 12.68 19.54 -6.26
CA ASP A 49 13.24 20.61 -7.09
C ASP A 49 12.67 20.67 -8.53
N ARG A 50 12.03 19.60 -9.01
CA ARG A 50 11.43 19.49 -10.35
C ARG A 50 9.95 19.86 -10.44
N SER A 51 9.24 19.97 -9.31
CA SER A 51 7.82 20.33 -9.29
C SER A 51 7.59 21.52 -8.36
N SER A 52 6.71 22.45 -8.71
CA SER A 52 6.23 23.47 -7.76
C SER A 52 5.34 22.89 -6.64
N LYS A 53 5.22 21.56 -6.57
CA LYS A 53 4.41 20.84 -5.58
C LYS A 53 5.26 20.55 -4.35
N VAL A 54 4.63 20.68 -3.18
CA VAL A 54 5.20 20.31 -1.90
C VAL A 54 4.59 18.99 -1.47
N LEU A 55 5.44 18.01 -1.17
CA LEU A 55 4.99 16.77 -0.52
C LEU A 55 5.05 16.93 1.00
N LYS A 56 4.14 16.28 1.71
CA LYS A 56 4.17 16.20 3.17
C LYS A 56 4.54 14.79 3.59
N ILE A 57 5.59 14.68 4.41
CA ILE A 57 6.05 13.41 4.97
C ILE A 57 5.97 13.44 6.49
N ILE A 58 5.88 12.28 7.14
CA ILE A 58 5.85 12.20 8.60
C ILE A 58 7.16 12.75 9.18
N ALA A 59 7.06 13.69 10.12
CA ALA A 59 8.20 14.37 10.73
C ALA A 59 8.99 13.46 11.70
N LYS A 60 8.30 12.50 12.33
CA LYS A 60 8.85 11.59 13.36
C LYS A 60 9.55 10.34 12.79
N LEU A 61 9.93 10.35 11.51
CA LEU A 61 10.72 9.26 10.92
C LEU A 61 12.14 9.26 11.48
N GLN A 62 12.71 8.07 11.69
CA GLN A 62 14.14 7.94 12.00
C GLN A 62 14.96 8.56 10.87
N GLU A 63 15.99 9.34 11.20
CA GLU A 63 16.83 10.06 10.22
C GLU A 63 17.32 9.21 9.03
N PRO A 64 17.86 7.98 9.20
CA PRO A 64 18.30 7.17 8.05
C PRO A 64 17.15 6.76 7.13
N VAL A 65 15.97 6.50 7.70
CA VAL A 65 14.76 6.16 6.95
C VAL A 65 14.25 7.40 6.22
N GLN A 66 14.23 8.54 6.89
CA GLN A 66 13.85 9.81 6.30
C GLN A 66 14.76 10.18 5.11
N ALA A 67 16.08 10.06 5.27
CA ALA A 67 17.04 10.34 4.22
C ALA A 67 16.85 9.41 3.01
N SER A 68 16.67 8.11 3.26
CA SER A 68 16.43 7.11 2.22
C SER A 68 15.11 7.37 1.47
N LEU A 69 14.04 7.71 2.19
CA LEU A 69 12.75 8.05 1.61
C LEU A 69 12.83 9.31 0.75
N ILE A 70 13.48 10.37 1.24
CA ILE A 70 13.67 11.61 0.48
C ILE A 70 14.45 11.34 -0.80
N ALA A 71 15.55 10.58 -0.73
CA ALA A 71 16.35 10.22 -1.89
C ALA A 71 15.55 9.41 -2.92
N PHE A 72 14.77 8.44 -2.45
CA PHE A 72 13.88 7.64 -3.29
C PHE A 72 12.83 8.50 -4.00
N LEU A 73 12.13 9.37 -3.25
CA LEU A 73 11.12 10.26 -3.80
C LEU A 73 11.73 11.22 -4.84
N LYS A 74 12.85 11.88 -4.52
CA LYS A 74 13.53 12.78 -5.47
C LYS A 74 13.98 12.08 -6.76
N SER A 75 14.37 10.81 -6.69
CA SER A 75 14.85 10.05 -7.85
C SER A 75 13.73 9.53 -8.75
N ASN A 76 12.50 9.41 -8.22
CA ASN A 76 11.38 8.76 -8.93
C ASN A 76 10.20 9.69 -9.23
N LEU A 77 10.11 10.90 -8.65
CA LEU A 77 8.95 11.78 -8.86
C LEU A 77 8.84 12.43 -10.25
N ASP A 78 9.72 12.08 -11.19
CA ASP A 78 9.58 12.38 -12.62
C ASP A 78 8.43 11.60 -13.30
N ILE A 79 7.82 10.64 -12.60
CA ILE A 79 6.85 9.67 -13.16
C ILE A 79 5.41 10.22 -13.22
N PHE A 80 5.07 11.30 -12.50
CA PHE A 80 3.70 11.84 -12.43
C PHE A 80 3.55 13.24 -13.05
N ALA A 81 4.50 13.67 -13.87
CA ALA A 81 4.37 14.87 -14.70
C ALA A 81 3.58 14.53 -15.98
N TRP A 82 2.28 14.27 -15.83
CA TRP A 82 1.33 14.13 -16.95
C TRP A 82 0.19 15.14 -16.81
#